data_AF-A0AAU6Z3R3-F1
#
_entry.id   AF-A0AAU6Z3R3-F1
#
_cell.length_a   1.000
_cell.length_b   1.000
_cell.length_c   1.000
_cell.angle_alpha   90.00
_cell.angle_beta   90.00
_cell.angle_gamma   90.00
#
_symmetry.space_group_name_H-M   'P 1'
#
loop_
_entity.id
_entity.type
_entity.pdbx_description
1 polymer ?
#
loop_
_entity_poly.entity_id
_entity_poly.type
_entity_poly.pdbx_seq_one_letter_code
_entity_poly.pdbx_strand_id
1 'polypeptide(L)'
;MKKTIAAIGIAGIAGLTACSPAVAVPVKTTAPPTPSSSAVASPSESASPDASGESTAAAAGVKESCELFYTLYAEYKALPGTDANAYEDIYLKSEDAKRNTAADITGLFASLSLLAIDHASAAESGGRPAQDSKDAVRDAVFANAGACTAEGVTLRL
;
A
#
# COMPACT_ATOMS: atom_id res chain seq x y z
N MET A 1 23.26 39.37 16.61
CA MET A 1 23.40 39.21 18.07
C MET A 1 22.03 38.97 18.68
N LYS A 2 21.97 38.07 19.68
CA LYS A 2 20.89 37.76 20.63
C LYS A 2 19.76 36.80 20.19
N LYS A 3 19.90 35.60 20.76
CA LYS A 3 19.01 34.45 20.93
C LYS A 3 17.77 34.81 21.77
N THR A 4 16.64 34.15 21.53
CA THR A 4 15.77 33.63 22.61
C THR A 4 15.08 32.34 22.15
N ILE A 5 15.16 31.32 23.00
CA ILE A 5 14.49 30.02 22.92
C ILE A 5 13.30 30.11 23.87
N ALA A 6 12.13 29.59 23.47
CA ALA A 6 11.00 29.39 24.38
C ALA A 6 10.50 27.95 24.24
N ALA A 7 10.72 27.16 25.29
CA ALA A 7 10.15 25.84 25.52
C ALA A 7 8.98 25.98 26.51
N ILE A 8 7.87 25.28 26.27
CA ILE A 8 6.76 24.87 27.18
C ILE A 8 5.89 23.93 26.31
N GLY A 9 5.41 22.75 26.70
CA GLY A 9 5.46 21.97 27.93
C GLY A 9 4.77 20.62 27.65
N ILE A 10 5.28 19.53 28.21
CA ILE A 10 4.71 18.18 28.13
C ILE A 10 3.76 18.00 29.30
N ALA A 11 2.50 17.65 29.05
CA ALA A 11 1.61 17.06 30.05
C ALA A 11 0.48 16.27 29.39
N GLY A 12 0.37 14.98 29.74
CA GLY A 12 -0.83 14.19 29.48
C GLY A 12 -0.58 12.72 29.18
N ILE A 13 -0.19 11.92 30.19
CA ILE A 13 -0.27 10.46 30.15
C ILE A 13 -1.37 10.04 31.13
N ALA A 14 -2.47 9.49 30.61
CA ALA A 14 -3.46 8.60 31.27
C ALA A 14 -4.58 8.34 30.25
N GLY A 15 -5.04 7.14 29.93
CA GLY A 15 -4.72 5.79 30.38
C GLY A 15 -5.54 4.76 29.58
N LEU A 16 -5.21 3.47 29.80
CA LEU A 16 -6.05 2.26 29.86
C LEU A 16 -7.28 2.23 28.91
N THR A 17 -7.41 1.28 27.97
CA THR A 17 -7.67 -0.14 28.26
C THR A 17 -7.37 -1.05 27.06
N ALA A 18 -6.74 -2.19 27.35
CA ALA A 18 -6.67 -3.36 26.47
C ALA A 18 -8.07 -3.97 26.25
N CYS A 19 -8.34 -4.44 25.04
CA CYS A 19 -9.32 -5.51 24.82
C CYS A 19 -8.70 -6.56 23.89
N SER A 20 -8.65 -7.78 24.42
CA SER A 20 -7.98 -8.97 23.89
C SER A 20 -8.55 -9.49 22.57
N PRO A 21 -7.78 -10.31 21.82
CA PRO A 21 -8.29 -11.11 20.73
C PRO A 21 -9.10 -12.31 21.25
N ALA A 22 -10.31 -12.51 20.73
CA ALA A 22 -11.05 -13.76 20.92
C ALA A 22 -10.61 -14.78 19.85
N VAL A 23 -9.74 -15.69 20.25
CA VAL A 23 -9.55 -16.98 19.57
C VAL A 23 -10.68 -17.91 20.01
N ALA A 24 -11.43 -18.45 19.06
CA ALA A 24 -12.38 -19.52 19.29
C ALA A 24 -12.20 -20.65 18.26
N VAL A 25 -11.41 -21.65 18.62
CA VAL A 25 -11.52 -23.07 18.24
C VAL A 25 -10.72 -23.84 19.30
N PRO A 26 -11.14 -25.02 19.81
CA PRO A 26 -11.73 -26.13 19.05
C PRO A 26 -12.80 -26.96 19.82
N VAL A 27 -13.49 -27.89 19.13
CA VAL A 27 -13.94 -29.24 19.61
C VAL A 27 -14.66 -29.91 18.43
N LYS A 28 -13.98 -30.81 17.69
CA LYS A 28 -14.07 -32.28 17.76
C LYS A 28 -15.50 -32.84 17.78
N THR A 29 -15.88 -33.61 16.75
CA THR A 29 -16.21 -35.06 16.85
C THR A 29 -16.72 -35.64 15.51
N THR A 30 -15.97 -36.62 15.01
CA THR A 30 -16.27 -37.67 14.02
C THR A 30 -17.52 -38.48 14.45
N ALA A 31 -18.50 -38.84 13.60
CA ALA A 31 -18.49 -40.02 12.69
C ALA A 31 -19.82 -40.15 11.87
N PRO A 32 -19.90 -41.03 10.84
CA PRO A 32 -20.88 -41.06 9.72
C PRO A 32 -21.93 -42.22 9.84
N PRO A 33 -22.49 -42.81 8.76
CA PRO A 33 -23.28 -42.32 7.60
C PRO A 33 -24.71 -42.97 7.55
N THR A 34 -25.64 -42.51 6.69
CA THR A 34 -26.62 -43.44 6.04
C THR A 34 -27.30 -42.84 4.79
N PRO A 35 -27.73 -43.69 3.83
CA PRO A 35 -27.98 -43.34 2.42
C PRO A 35 -29.47 -43.35 2.01
N SER A 36 -29.78 -42.71 0.88
CA SER A 36 -30.91 -42.91 -0.08
C SER A 36 -31.34 -41.56 -0.66
N SER A 37 -31.84 -41.40 -1.87
CA SER A 37 -31.86 -42.14 -3.13
C SER A 37 -32.48 -41.17 -4.14
N SER A 38 -31.92 -41.09 -5.34
CA SER A 38 -32.56 -40.74 -6.62
C SER A 38 -33.48 -39.52 -6.75
N ALA A 39 -33.10 -38.57 -7.60
CA ALA A 39 -33.95 -38.12 -8.72
C ALA A 39 -33.15 -37.25 -9.71
N VAL A 40 -33.23 -37.62 -10.99
CA VAL A 40 -32.74 -36.89 -12.17
C VAL A 40 -33.51 -35.58 -12.33
N ALA A 41 -32.78 -34.49 -12.61
CA ALA A 41 -33.27 -33.35 -13.39
C ALA A 41 -32.08 -32.62 -14.03
N SER A 42 -31.81 -32.90 -15.31
CA SER A 42 -31.42 -31.85 -16.27
C SER A 42 -32.72 -31.24 -16.79
N PRO A 43 -32.83 -29.94 -17.15
CA PRO A 43 -31.82 -29.19 -17.90
C PRO A 43 -31.61 -27.72 -17.45
N SER A 44 -30.47 -27.14 -17.81
CA SER A 44 -30.39 -25.84 -18.49
C SER A 44 -28.93 -25.42 -18.60
N GLU A 45 -28.48 -25.28 -19.85
CA GLU A 45 -27.44 -24.32 -20.21
C GLU A 45 -27.83 -22.96 -19.63
N SER A 46 -27.16 -22.55 -18.54
CA SER A 46 -26.85 -21.14 -18.36
C SER A 46 -25.41 -20.99 -18.80
N ALA A 47 -25.24 -20.48 -20.02
CA ALA A 47 -24.02 -19.87 -20.45
C ALA A 47 -23.58 -18.89 -19.34
N SER A 48 -22.50 -19.24 -18.65
CA SER A 48 -21.81 -18.28 -17.81
C SER A 48 -21.38 -17.14 -18.72
N PRO A 49 -21.72 -15.88 -18.44
CA PRO A 49 -21.04 -14.79 -19.09
C PRO A 49 -19.55 -14.92 -18.75
N ASP A 50 -18.78 -15.03 -19.82
CA ASP A 50 -17.34 -15.02 -19.90
C ASP A 50 -16.69 -14.14 -18.80
N ALA A 51 -16.06 -14.79 -17.82
CA ALA A 51 -15.21 -14.13 -16.83
C ALA A 51 -13.75 -14.00 -17.34
N SER A 52 -13.54 -13.90 -18.66
CA SER A 52 -12.22 -13.87 -19.27
C SER A 52 -11.76 -12.45 -19.65
N GLY A 53 -12.63 -11.43 -19.50
CA GLY A 53 -12.31 -10.05 -19.86
C GLY A 53 -11.69 -9.19 -18.75
N GLU A 54 -11.99 -9.47 -17.49
CA GLU A 54 -11.65 -8.57 -16.37
C GLU A 54 -10.22 -8.75 -15.86
N SER A 55 -9.68 -9.98 -15.93
CA SER A 55 -8.33 -10.29 -15.45
C SER A 55 -7.23 -9.58 -16.26
N THR A 56 -7.40 -9.44 -17.57
CA THR A 56 -6.37 -8.81 -18.43
C THR A 56 -6.34 -7.28 -18.26
N ALA A 57 -7.49 -6.64 -18.06
CA ALA A 57 -7.56 -5.20 -17.82
C ALA A 57 -7.03 -4.81 -16.42
N ALA A 58 -7.32 -5.64 -15.41
CA ALA A 58 -6.76 -5.47 -14.07
C ALA A 58 -5.24 -5.69 -14.06
N ALA A 59 -4.75 -6.72 -14.77
CA ALA A 59 -3.33 -7.02 -14.94
C ALA A 59 -2.57 -5.88 -15.63
N ALA A 60 -3.13 -5.33 -16.72
CA ALA A 60 -2.59 -4.12 -17.36
C ALA A 60 -2.46 -2.98 -16.35
N GLY A 61 -3.55 -2.64 -15.64
CA GLY A 61 -3.54 -1.58 -14.64
C GLY A 61 -2.49 -1.75 -13.54
N VAL A 62 -2.27 -3.00 -13.06
CA VAL A 62 -1.21 -3.29 -12.08
C VAL A 62 0.17 -3.02 -12.67
N LYS A 63 0.43 -3.48 -13.89
CA LYS A 63 1.70 -3.25 -14.58
C LYS A 63 2.01 -1.76 -14.70
N GLU A 64 1.07 -0.98 -15.23
CA GLU A 64 1.24 0.46 -15.42
C GLU A 64 1.46 1.17 -14.08
N SER A 65 0.72 0.80 -13.02
CA SER A 65 0.93 1.35 -11.68
C SER A 65 2.33 1.02 -11.11
N CYS A 66 2.82 -0.21 -11.29
CA CYS A 66 4.15 -0.60 -10.82
C CYS A 66 5.27 0.15 -11.56
N GLU A 67 5.15 0.33 -12.88
CA GLU A 67 6.10 1.10 -13.69
C GLU A 67 6.07 2.60 -13.33
N LEU A 68 4.88 3.15 -13.11
CA LEU A 68 4.71 4.53 -12.66
C LEU A 68 5.35 4.76 -11.30
N PHE A 69 5.13 3.87 -10.33
CA PHE A 69 5.79 3.96 -9.02
C PHE A 69 7.32 3.95 -9.18
N TYR A 70 7.86 3.05 -9.99
CA TYR A 70 9.31 2.97 -10.21
C TYR A 70 9.87 4.27 -10.82
N THR A 71 9.13 4.87 -11.76
CA THR A 71 9.46 6.17 -12.36
C THR A 71 9.48 7.27 -11.30
N LEU A 72 8.40 7.41 -10.52
CA LEU A 72 8.31 8.44 -9.48
C LEU A 72 9.37 8.26 -8.38
N TYR A 73 9.67 7.02 -8.00
CA TYR A 73 10.71 6.73 -7.02
C TYR A 73 12.11 7.06 -7.55
N ALA A 74 12.37 6.82 -8.84
CA ALA A 74 13.62 7.22 -9.49
C ALA A 74 13.75 8.74 -9.57
N GLU A 75 12.67 9.45 -9.94
CA GLU A 75 12.62 10.92 -9.91
C GLU A 75 12.93 11.44 -8.50
N TYR A 76 12.26 10.93 -7.48
CA TYR A 76 12.50 11.27 -6.07
C TYR A 76 13.98 11.13 -5.67
N LYS A 77 14.62 10.02 -6.05
CA LYS A 77 16.04 9.76 -5.75
C LYS A 77 17.01 10.69 -6.48
N ALA A 78 16.60 11.21 -7.64
CA ALA A 78 17.41 12.11 -8.45
C ALA A 78 17.32 13.58 -7.97
N LEU A 79 16.34 13.91 -7.12
CA LEU A 79 16.16 15.26 -6.63
C LEU A 79 17.31 15.73 -5.74
N PRO A 80 17.69 17.02 -5.80
CA PRO A 80 18.60 17.61 -4.85
C PRO A 80 17.94 17.68 -3.47
N GLY A 81 18.65 17.19 -2.43
CA GLY A 81 18.17 17.10 -1.04
C GLY A 81 17.76 18.40 -0.35
N THR A 82 17.82 19.53 -1.06
CA THR A 82 17.50 20.87 -0.55
C THR A 82 16.34 21.54 -1.32
N ASP A 83 15.76 20.87 -2.30
CA ASP A 83 14.66 21.43 -3.11
C ASP A 83 13.31 20.92 -2.61
N ALA A 84 12.74 21.64 -1.64
CA ALA A 84 11.46 21.29 -1.03
C ALA A 84 10.33 21.21 -2.06
N ASN A 85 10.28 22.15 -3.02
CA ASN A 85 9.23 22.18 -4.04
C ASN A 85 9.29 20.95 -4.95
N ALA A 86 10.49 20.51 -5.33
CA ALA A 86 10.62 19.30 -6.14
C ALA A 86 10.13 18.05 -5.39
N TYR A 87 10.32 17.98 -4.06
CA TYR A 87 9.74 16.90 -3.25
C TYR A 87 8.22 17.02 -3.13
N GLU A 88 7.67 18.24 -3.02
CA GLU A 88 6.23 18.47 -3.05
C GLU A 88 5.60 18.05 -4.39
N ASP A 89 6.28 18.27 -5.51
CA ASP A 89 5.83 17.80 -6.84
C ASP A 89 5.71 16.27 -6.88
N ILE A 90 6.67 15.54 -6.29
CA ILE A 90 6.58 14.08 -6.16
C ILE A 90 5.40 13.68 -5.26
N TYR A 91 5.17 14.40 -4.17
CA TYR A 91 4.01 14.17 -3.30
C TYR A 91 2.71 14.31 -4.10
N LEU A 92 2.55 15.38 -4.87
CA LEU A 92 1.34 15.63 -5.66
C LEU A 92 1.15 14.56 -6.76
N LYS A 93 2.21 14.20 -7.49
CA LYS A 93 2.17 13.12 -8.48
C LYS A 93 1.81 11.78 -7.86
N SER A 94 2.32 11.50 -6.66
CA SER A 94 2.02 10.27 -5.92
C SER A 94 0.57 10.26 -5.40
N GLU A 95 0.06 11.38 -4.91
CA GLU A 95 -1.34 11.51 -4.49
C GLU A 95 -2.31 11.34 -5.66
N ASP A 96 -1.97 11.84 -6.85
CA ASP A 96 -2.76 11.63 -8.06
C ASP A 96 -2.74 10.15 -8.49
N ALA A 97 -1.55 9.55 -8.57
CA ALA A 97 -1.41 8.13 -8.91
C ALA A 97 -2.16 7.22 -7.93
N LYS A 98 -2.14 7.56 -6.64
CA LYS A 98 -2.90 6.87 -5.58
C LYS A 98 -4.41 6.87 -5.83
N ARG A 99 -4.97 7.98 -6.34
CA ARG A 99 -6.42 8.12 -6.63
C ARG A 99 -6.84 7.35 -7.88
N ASN A 100 -5.92 7.15 -8.82
CA ASN A 100 -6.19 6.59 -10.14
C ASN A 100 -5.76 5.12 -10.30
N THR A 101 -5.21 4.50 -9.25
CA THR A 101 -4.68 3.12 -9.25
C THR A 101 -5.64 2.14 -8.59
N ALA A 102 -5.59 0.87 -9.00
CA ALA A 102 -6.31 -0.24 -8.36
C ALA A 102 -5.94 -0.39 -6.86
N ALA A 103 -6.93 -0.76 -6.03
CA ALA A 103 -6.80 -0.80 -4.57
C ALA A 103 -5.57 -1.58 -4.06
N ASP A 104 -5.21 -2.65 -4.77
CA ASP A 104 -4.12 -3.54 -4.37
C ASP A 104 -2.74 -2.88 -4.47
N ILE A 105 -2.56 -1.84 -5.30
CA ILE A 105 -1.28 -1.15 -5.53
C ILE A 105 -1.26 0.25 -4.90
N THR A 106 -2.40 0.72 -4.34
CA THR A 106 -2.54 2.06 -3.73
C THR A 106 -1.52 2.31 -2.61
N GLY A 107 -1.12 1.27 -1.86
CA GLY A 107 -0.15 1.37 -0.76
C GLY A 107 1.24 1.87 -1.19
N LEU A 108 1.66 1.55 -2.42
CA LEU A 108 2.93 2.04 -2.98
C LEU A 108 2.93 3.56 -3.08
N PHE A 109 1.90 4.12 -3.72
CA PHE A 109 1.81 5.57 -3.90
C PHE A 109 1.54 6.33 -2.60
N ALA A 110 0.78 5.73 -1.67
CA ALA A 110 0.58 6.32 -0.34
C ALA A 110 1.89 6.40 0.45
N SER A 111 2.73 5.36 0.39
CA SER A 111 4.03 5.37 1.07
C SER A 111 5.00 6.37 0.43
N LEU A 112 4.98 6.51 -0.90
CA LEU A 112 5.82 7.47 -1.61
C LEU A 112 5.37 8.91 -1.35
N SER A 113 4.06 9.17 -1.30
CA SER A 113 3.55 10.51 -0.99
C SER A 113 3.96 10.92 0.43
N LEU A 114 3.88 10.01 1.41
CA LEU A 114 4.37 10.23 2.76
C LEU A 114 5.88 10.53 2.80
N LEU A 115 6.70 9.74 2.11
CA LEU A 115 8.15 9.97 2.05
C LEU A 115 8.49 11.32 1.40
N ALA A 116 7.78 11.69 0.35
CA ALA A 116 8.00 12.92 -0.38
C ALA A 116 7.67 14.16 0.46
N ILE A 117 6.51 14.19 1.14
CA ILE A 117 6.12 15.34 1.97
C ILE A 117 7.00 15.47 3.22
N ASP A 118 7.40 14.35 3.81
CA ASP A 118 8.34 14.34 4.93
C ASP A 118 9.72 14.88 4.50
N HIS A 119 10.21 14.49 3.32
CA HIS A 119 11.45 15.04 2.78
C HIS A 119 11.32 16.53 2.44
N ALA A 120 10.21 16.98 1.85
CA ALA A 120 9.95 18.39 1.57
C ALA A 120 10.07 19.24 2.84
N SER A 121 9.47 18.77 3.95
CA SER A 121 9.54 19.45 5.25
C SER A 121 10.96 19.53 5.83
N ALA A 122 11.82 18.56 5.52
CA ALA A 122 13.20 18.51 5.99
C ALA A 122 14.17 19.28 5.06
N ALA A 123 13.84 19.40 3.77
CA ALA A 123 14.74 19.89 2.72
C ALA A 123 15.16 21.36 2.93
N GLU A 124 14.28 22.22 3.46
CA GLU A 124 14.61 23.62 3.76
C GLU A 124 15.78 23.76 4.75
N SER A 125 15.96 22.77 5.63
CA SER A 125 17.04 22.70 6.59
C SER A 125 18.25 21.87 6.11
N GLY A 126 18.21 21.36 4.88
CA GLY A 126 19.17 20.37 4.37
C GLY A 126 19.09 19.02 5.10
N GLY A 127 17.94 18.75 5.72
CA GLY A 127 17.68 17.54 6.48
C GLY A 127 17.42 16.32 5.60
N ARG A 128 17.10 15.20 6.25
CA ARG A 128 16.67 13.96 5.60
C ARG A 128 15.28 13.59 6.10
N PRO A 129 14.47 12.86 5.32
CA PRO A 129 13.20 12.33 5.81
C PRO A 129 13.45 11.37 6.98
N ALA A 130 12.43 11.23 7.82
CA ALA A 130 12.38 10.25 8.89
C ALA A 130 12.61 8.82 8.36
N GLN A 131 13.23 7.99 9.20
CA GLN A 131 13.48 6.60 8.84
C GLN A 131 12.16 5.83 8.68
N ASP A 132 11.14 6.14 9.48
CA ASP A 132 9.81 5.52 9.39
C ASP A 132 9.17 5.74 8.02
N SER A 133 9.31 6.94 7.44
CA SER A 133 8.81 7.24 6.08
C SER A 133 9.52 6.41 5.01
N LYS A 134 10.83 6.17 5.17
CA LYS A 134 11.60 5.32 4.24
C LYS A 134 11.23 3.84 4.41
N ASP A 135 11.02 3.42 5.65
CA ASP A 135 10.61 2.06 5.97
C ASP A 135 9.19 1.77 5.46
N ALA A 136 8.29 2.76 5.49
CA ALA A 136 6.96 2.64 4.87
C ALA A 136 7.05 2.34 3.37
N VAL A 137 7.94 3.02 2.63
CA VAL A 137 8.17 2.73 1.21
C VAL A 137 8.75 1.33 1.01
N ARG A 138 9.70 0.94 1.86
CA ARG A 138 10.28 -0.42 1.83
C ARG A 138 9.20 -1.48 2.02
N ASP A 139 8.37 -1.32 3.04
CA ASP A 139 7.35 -2.29 3.40
C ASP A 139 6.25 -2.35 2.34
N ALA A 140 5.87 -1.21 1.76
CA ALA A 140 4.96 -1.15 0.62
C ALA A 140 5.52 -1.85 -0.63
N VAL A 141 6.81 -1.65 -0.96
CA VAL A 141 7.45 -2.38 -2.06
C VAL A 141 7.44 -3.88 -1.81
N PHE A 142 7.77 -4.34 -0.61
CA PHE A 142 7.73 -5.77 -0.29
C PHE A 142 6.32 -6.34 -0.38
N ALA A 143 5.31 -5.64 0.11
CA ALA A 143 3.92 -6.07 0.06
C ALA A 143 3.40 -6.21 -1.39
N ASN A 144 3.92 -5.40 -2.32
CA ASN A 144 3.46 -5.34 -3.70
C ASN A 144 4.39 -6.05 -4.71
N ALA A 145 5.57 -6.49 -4.29
CA ALA A 145 6.57 -7.09 -5.17
C ALA A 145 6.03 -8.31 -5.94
N GLY A 146 5.19 -9.13 -5.30
CA GLY A 146 4.56 -10.28 -5.94
C GLY A 146 3.62 -9.89 -7.08
N ALA A 147 2.73 -8.92 -6.84
CA ALA A 147 1.79 -8.42 -7.84
C ALA A 147 2.53 -7.79 -9.03
N CYS A 148 3.52 -6.93 -8.78
CA CYS A 148 4.31 -6.33 -9.85
C CYS A 148 5.13 -7.38 -10.63
N THR A 149 5.72 -8.37 -9.96
CA THR A 149 6.53 -9.40 -10.62
C THR A 149 5.67 -10.32 -11.50
N ALA A 150 4.43 -10.61 -11.08
CA ALA A 150 3.48 -11.36 -11.90
C ALA A 150 3.21 -10.67 -13.25
N GLU A 151 3.24 -9.34 -13.26
CA GLU A 151 3.10 -8.49 -14.46
C GLU A 151 4.44 -8.17 -15.16
N GLY A 152 5.54 -8.81 -14.75
CA GLY A 152 6.87 -8.61 -15.33
C GLY A 152 7.63 -7.38 -14.84
N VAL A 153 7.13 -6.67 -13.82
CA VAL A 153 7.76 -5.48 -13.23
C VAL A 153 8.46 -5.87 -11.93
N THR A 154 9.80 -5.79 -11.91
CA THR A 154 10.58 -6.04 -10.69
C THR A 154 10.81 -4.75 -9.92
N LEU A 155 10.11 -4.57 -8.79
CA LEU A 155 10.35 -3.43 -7.91
C LEU A 155 11.70 -3.56 -7.19
N ARG A 156 12.52 -2.50 -7.23
CA ARG A 156 13.82 -2.40 -6.54
C ARG A 156 13.96 -1.00 -5.93
N LEU A 157 14.57 -0.90 -4.75
CA LEU A 157 14.83 0.36 -4.03
C LEU A 157 16.31 0.75 -4.11
#